data_AF-A0AB39LQ24-F1
#
_entry.id   AF-A0AB39LQ24-F1
#
_cell.length_a   1.000
_cell.length_b   1.000
_cell.length_c   1.000
_cell.angle_alpha   90.00
_cell.angle_beta   90.00
_cell.angle_gamma   90.00
#
_symmetry.space_group_name_H-M   'P 1'
#
loop_
_entity.id
_entity.type
_entity.pdbx_description
1 polymer ?
#
loop_
_entity_poly.entity_id
_entity_poly.type
_entity_poly.pdbx_seq_one_letter_code
_entity_poly.pdbx_strand_id
1 'polypeptide(L)'
;MSDAFTVLWTHDTCRALRKAGRVGERPPVAFSGVHSSLPAWTSARAGDEVYALHVNRREVFVVSRLRVTDMERRDCCGAAPATWEDPAYPGHGDWSMLGAGGCGAMAVHVDATPVRFDVALPGELLARLTWRNRRGQTRGLKHLVDGRLESSVSIQGFYRLTPEAADELAQVVSSSAP
;
A
#
# COMPACT_ATOMS: atom_id res chain seq x y z
N MET A 1 -18.71 8.23 2.12
CA MET A 1 -18.11 6.93 2.46
C MET A 1 -16.70 6.90 1.93
N SER A 2 -15.73 6.57 2.78
CA SER A 2 -14.37 6.26 2.35
C SER A 2 -14.36 4.95 1.57
N ASP A 3 -13.50 4.87 0.57
CA ASP A 3 -13.17 3.62 -0.11
C ASP A 3 -11.95 2.97 0.57
N ALA A 4 -11.78 1.68 0.35
CA ALA A 4 -10.58 0.94 0.75
C ALA A 4 -9.88 0.38 -0.48
N PHE A 5 -8.56 0.37 -0.46
CA PHE A 5 -7.72 -0.09 -1.56
C PHE A 5 -6.65 -1.06 -1.08
N THR A 6 -6.14 -1.87 -1.99
CA THR A 6 -4.92 -2.65 -1.77
C THR A 6 -3.81 -2.13 -2.66
N VAL A 7 -2.59 -2.17 -2.15
CA VAL A 7 -1.38 -1.89 -2.91
C VAL A 7 -0.33 -2.96 -2.62
N LEU A 8 0.35 -3.47 -3.64
CA LEU A 8 1.46 -4.39 -3.42
C LEU A 8 2.73 -3.60 -3.11
N TRP A 9 3.29 -3.78 -1.92
CA TRP A 9 4.69 -3.48 -1.64
C TRP A 9 5.53 -4.68 -2.05
N THR A 10 6.36 -4.46 -3.06
CA THR A 10 7.16 -5.52 -3.69
C THR A 10 8.15 -6.12 -2.69
N HIS A 11 8.73 -7.26 -3.07
CA HIS A 11 9.77 -7.86 -2.25
C HIS A 11 10.95 -6.91 -2.01
N ASP A 12 11.31 -6.09 -3.00
CA ASP A 12 12.41 -5.13 -2.87
C ASP A 12 12.06 -3.98 -1.93
N THR A 13 10.85 -3.41 -2.02
CA THR A 13 10.37 -2.40 -1.06
C THR A 13 10.38 -2.97 0.36
N CYS A 14 9.85 -4.17 0.56
CA CYS A 14 9.80 -4.80 1.88
C CYS A 14 11.18 -5.16 2.42
N ARG A 15 12.10 -5.60 1.55
CA ARG A 15 13.51 -5.83 1.90
C ARG A 15 14.20 -4.53 2.32
N ALA A 16 13.98 -3.44 1.59
CA ALA A 16 14.53 -2.13 1.90
C ALA A 16 14.00 -1.59 3.25
N LEU A 17 12.71 -1.73 3.52
CA LEU A 17 12.11 -1.37 4.81
C LEU A 17 12.77 -2.12 5.98
N ARG A 18 12.96 -3.44 5.85
CA ARG A 18 13.67 -4.23 6.88
C ARG A 18 15.11 -3.78 7.06
N LYS A 19 15.86 -3.59 5.96
CA LYS A 19 17.26 -3.17 5.99
C LYS A 19 17.43 -1.79 6.64
N ALA A 20 16.46 -0.89 6.43
CA ALA A 20 16.45 0.44 7.02
C ALA A 20 15.91 0.48 8.46
N GLY A 21 15.57 -0.67 9.06
CA GLY A 21 15.11 -0.73 10.45
C GLY A 21 13.67 -0.25 10.67
N ARG A 22 12.84 -0.13 9.62
CA ARG A 22 11.50 0.47 9.71
C ARG A 22 10.42 -0.42 10.32
N VAL A 23 10.75 -1.64 10.73
CA VAL A 23 9.79 -2.54 11.40
C VAL A 23 9.38 -1.94 12.74
N GLY A 24 8.08 -1.85 12.99
CA GLY A 24 7.52 -1.19 14.18
C GLY A 24 7.35 0.33 14.03
N GLU A 25 7.93 0.95 12.99
CA GLU A 25 7.73 2.37 12.71
C GLU A 25 6.49 2.59 11.82
N ARG A 26 5.93 3.80 11.90
CA ARG A 26 4.74 4.21 11.15
C ARG A 26 5.15 5.12 9.99
N PRO A 27 4.91 4.74 8.73
CA PRO A 27 5.18 5.62 7.60
C PRO A 27 4.26 6.85 7.67
N PRO A 28 4.80 8.09 7.67
CA PRO A 28 3.98 9.30 7.60
C PRO A 28 3.51 9.60 6.17
N VAL A 29 4.12 8.94 5.19
CA VAL A 29 3.95 9.20 3.76
C VAL A 29 4.11 7.90 2.96
N ALA A 30 3.37 7.80 1.87
CA ALA A 30 3.60 6.89 0.76
C ALA A 30 3.69 7.71 -0.54
N PHE A 31 4.05 7.09 -1.66
CA PHE A 31 4.18 7.79 -2.93
C PHE A 31 3.34 7.13 -4.01
N SER A 32 2.57 7.96 -4.70
CA SER A 32 1.92 7.61 -5.96
C SER A 32 2.87 7.92 -7.11
N GLY A 33 2.84 7.18 -8.21
CA GLY A 33 3.60 7.55 -9.41
C GLY A 33 2.80 7.44 -10.70
N VAL A 34 3.41 7.93 -11.78
CA VAL A 34 2.79 7.98 -13.13
C VAL A 34 3.16 6.78 -14.01
N HIS A 35 4.13 5.97 -13.58
CA HIS A 35 4.57 4.76 -14.26
C HIS A 35 4.24 3.50 -13.45
N SER A 36 4.24 2.33 -14.07
CA SER A 36 3.97 1.04 -13.42
C SER A 36 4.96 0.65 -12.31
N SER A 37 6.10 1.34 -12.22
CA SER A 37 7.08 1.17 -11.15
C SER A 37 6.56 1.65 -9.79
N LEU A 38 5.54 2.52 -9.77
CA LEU A 38 4.84 2.94 -8.57
C LEU A 38 3.33 2.74 -8.74
N PRO A 39 2.61 2.42 -7.66
CA PRO A 39 1.15 2.41 -7.69
C PRO A 39 0.64 3.81 -8.02
N ALA A 40 -0.35 3.90 -8.92
CA ALA A 40 -1.07 5.14 -9.18
C ALA A 40 -2.24 5.27 -8.19
N TRP A 41 -2.12 6.14 -7.20
CA TRP A 41 -3.15 6.39 -6.18
C TRP A 41 -4.19 7.41 -6.65
N THR A 42 -4.29 7.66 -7.96
CA THR A 42 -5.13 8.70 -8.57
C THR A 42 -6.63 8.57 -8.30
N SER A 43 -7.07 7.48 -7.67
CA SER A 43 -8.47 7.25 -7.28
C SER A 43 -8.71 7.29 -5.77
N ALA A 44 -7.66 7.49 -4.98
CA ALA A 44 -7.75 7.71 -3.55
C ALA A 44 -8.09 9.18 -3.24
N ARG A 45 -8.61 9.40 -2.05
CA ARG A 45 -8.84 10.73 -1.46
C ARG A 45 -8.61 10.67 0.05
N ALA A 46 -8.53 11.84 0.68
CA ALA A 46 -8.51 11.92 2.13
C ALA A 46 -9.68 11.14 2.75
N GLY A 47 -9.37 10.36 3.78
CA GLY A 47 -10.29 9.46 4.47
C GLY A 47 -10.31 8.02 3.96
N ASP A 48 -9.78 7.75 2.76
CA ASP A 48 -9.69 6.38 2.23
C ASP A 48 -8.63 5.54 2.96
N GLU A 49 -8.84 4.23 2.98
CA GLU A 49 -7.91 3.27 3.58
C GLU A 49 -7.11 2.55 2.47
N VAL A 50 -5.83 2.29 2.73
CA VAL A 50 -4.96 1.54 1.82
C VAL A 50 -4.24 0.44 2.60
N TYR A 51 -4.45 -0.80 2.21
CA TYR A 51 -3.76 -1.97 2.74
C TYR A 51 -2.53 -2.26 1.90
N ALA A 52 -1.35 -2.01 2.46
CA ALA A 52 -0.07 -2.41 1.88
C ALA A 52 0.12 -3.92 2.06
N LEU A 53 0.05 -4.66 0.96
CA LEU A 53 0.19 -6.10 0.92
C LEU A 53 1.61 -6.49 0.50
N HIS A 54 2.10 -7.60 1.04
CA HIS A 54 3.36 -8.21 0.62
C HIS A 54 3.16 -9.70 0.36
N VAL A 55 3.75 -10.21 -0.72
CA VAL A 55 3.76 -11.64 -1.01
C VAL A 55 5.16 -12.19 -0.71
N ASN A 56 5.22 -13.20 0.15
CA ASN A 56 6.44 -13.92 0.45
C ASN A 56 6.15 -15.41 0.53
N ARG A 57 6.94 -16.23 -0.18
CA ARG A 57 6.77 -17.70 -0.20
C ARG A 57 5.32 -18.14 -0.44
N ARG A 58 4.63 -17.49 -1.38
CA ARG A 58 3.22 -17.72 -1.75
C ARG A 58 2.19 -17.37 -0.67
N GLU A 59 2.60 -16.76 0.43
CA GLU A 59 1.70 -16.23 1.46
C GLU A 59 1.57 -14.72 1.31
N VAL A 60 0.39 -14.18 1.64
CA VAL A 60 0.09 -12.76 1.54
C VAL A 60 0.02 -12.17 2.94
N PHE A 61 0.71 -11.07 3.16
CA PHE A 61 0.80 -10.38 4.45
C PHE A 61 0.26 -8.97 4.32
N VAL A 62 -0.39 -8.46 5.36
CA VAL A 62 -0.62 -7.02 5.51
C VAL A 62 0.60 -6.43 6.20
N VAL A 63 1.31 -5.56 5.48
CA VAL A 63 2.50 -4.89 6.00
C VAL A 63 2.12 -3.66 6.82
N SER A 64 1.14 -2.91 6.34
CA SER A 64 0.60 -1.74 7.03
C SER A 64 -0.78 -1.40 6.47
N ARG A 65 -1.67 -0.89 7.32
CA ARG A 65 -2.85 -0.11 6.92
C ARG A 65 -2.48 1.36 6.93
N LEU A 66 -2.90 2.09 5.89
CA LEU A 66 -2.58 3.49 5.66
C LEU A 66 -3.89 4.25 5.45
N ARG A 67 -4.27 5.13 6.36
CA ARG A 67 -5.39 6.04 6.16
C ARG A 67 -4.90 7.30 5.47
N VAL A 68 -5.40 7.60 4.28
CA VAL A 68 -5.01 8.81 3.54
C VAL A 68 -5.51 10.04 4.29
N THR A 69 -4.60 10.95 4.63
CA THR A 69 -4.93 12.21 5.30
C THR A 69 -4.90 13.38 4.33
N ASP A 70 -3.94 13.38 3.40
CA ASP A 70 -3.71 14.49 2.47
C ASP A 70 -2.92 13.98 1.24
N MET A 71 -3.12 14.60 0.08
CA MET A 71 -2.43 14.23 -1.18
C MET A 71 -1.68 15.41 -1.80
N GLU A 72 -1.71 16.57 -1.16
CA GLU A 72 -0.95 17.75 -1.55
C GLU A 72 0.44 17.72 -0.92
N ARG A 73 1.38 18.49 -1.49
CA ARG A 73 2.68 18.71 -0.87
C ARG A 73 2.48 19.51 0.43
N ARG A 74 3.16 19.09 1.50
CA ARG A 74 3.13 19.75 2.81
C ARG A 74 4.54 20.17 3.22
N ASP A 75 4.66 20.93 4.30
CA ASP A 75 5.96 21.40 4.81
C ASP A 75 6.92 20.24 5.12
N CYS A 76 6.39 19.10 5.59
CA CYS A 76 7.19 17.90 5.84
C CYS A 76 7.84 17.29 4.58
N CYS A 77 7.38 17.66 3.38
CA CYS A 77 8.01 17.25 2.13
C CYS A 77 9.31 18.03 1.86
N GLY A 78 9.51 19.18 2.51
CA GLY A 78 10.60 20.11 2.24
C GLY A 78 10.39 20.97 1.00
N ALA A 79 11.41 21.75 0.61
CA ALA A 79 11.36 22.62 -0.56
C ALA A 79 11.10 21.83 -1.85
N ALA A 80 10.29 22.38 -2.75
CA ALA A 80 10.08 21.78 -4.07
C ALA A 80 11.40 21.75 -4.85
N PRO A 81 11.66 20.70 -5.63
CA PRO A 81 12.87 20.61 -6.46
C PRO A 81 12.88 21.77 -7.48
N ALA A 82 14.02 22.45 -7.61
CA ALA A 82 14.21 23.49 -8.62
C ALA A 82 14.63 22.89 -9.97
N THR A 83 15.30 21.74 -9.91
CA THR A 83 15.80 20.98 -11.06
C THR A 83 15.43 19.51 -10.93
N TRP A 84 15.65 18.74 -12.00
CA TRP A 84 15.39 17.28 -11.99
C TRP A 84 16.41 16.50 -11.14
N GLU A 85 17.58 17.09 -10.84
CA GLU A 85 18.62 16.47 -10.00
C GLU A 85 18.31 16.59 -8.51
N ASP A 86 17.51 17.59 -8.13
CA ASP A 86 17.11 17.82 -6.75
C ASP A 86 16.20 16.68 -6.26
N PRO A 87 16.37 16.21 -5.00
CA PRO A 87 15.43 15.28 -4.40
C PRO A 87 14.00 15.83 -4.44
N ALA A 88 13.05 15.05 -4.96
CA ALA A 88 11.66 15.50 -5.03
C ALA A 88 11.03 15.74 -3.65
N TYR A 89 11.47 14.98 -2.63
CA TYR A 89 10.93 15.00 -1.26
C TYR A 89 12.04 14.89 -0.21
N PRO A 90 12.89 15.92 -0.04
CA PRO A 90 14.04 15.87 0.86
C PRO A 90 13.65 15.63 2.34
N GLY A 91 12.44 15.99 2.76
CA GLY A 91 11.95 15.71 4.13
C GLY A 91 11.51 14.26 4.39
N HIS A 92 11.58 13.38 3.38
CA HIS A 92 11.12 11.99 3.48
C HIS A 92 12.21 10.96 3.13
N GLY A 93 13.49 11.30 3.35
CA GLY A 93 14.62 10.40 3.07
C GLY A 93 14.52 9.03 3.76
N ASP A 94 14.08 9.03 5.01
CA ASP A 94 13.88 7.83 5.84
C ASP A 94 12.86 6.83 5.26
N TRP A 95 11.95 7.32 4.42
CA TRP A 95 10.86 6.57 3.78
C TRP A 95 10.97 6.55 2.25
N SER A 96 12.13 6.92 1.71
CA SER A 96 12.34 7.08 0.27
C SER A 96 12.07 5.79 -0.54
N MET A 97 12.27 4.62 0.07
CA MET A 97 11.97 3.32 -0.53
C MET A 97 10.48 3.08 -0.83
N LEU A 98 9.58 3.90 -0.29
CA LEU A 98 8.16 3.89 -0.62
C LEU A 98 7.83 4.65 -1.92
N GLY A 99 8.85 5.19 -2.60
CA GLY A 99 8.72 5.76 -3.94
C GLY A 99 9.07 7.25 -4.06
N ALA A 100 9.73 7.86 -3.07
CA ALA A 100 10.04 9.29 -3.10
C ALA A 100 10.89 9.72 -4.31
N GLY A 101 11.75 8.83 -4.80
CA GLY A 101 12.59 9.06 -5.98
C GLY A 101 11.96 8.62 -7.30
N GLY A 102 10.69 8.20 -7.31
CA GLY A 102 10.01 7.78 -8.53
C GLY A 102 9.77 8.95 -9.48
N CYS A 103 9.89 8.70 -10.78
CA CYS A 103 9.51 9.70 -11.79
C CYS A 103 8.01 10.06 -11.63
N GLY A 104 7.73 11.36 -11.53
CA GLY A 104 6.38 11.89 -11.29
C GLY A 104 5.79 11.47 -9.94
N ALA A 105 6.63 11.14 -8.94
CA ALA A 105 6.15 10.75 -7.62
C ALA A 105 5.36 11.90 -6.98
N MET A 106 4.20 11.57 -6.43
CA MET A 106 3.35 12.46 -5.63
C MET A 106 3.27 11.94 -4.21
N ALA A 107 3.55 12.79 -3.23
CA ALA A 107 3.40 12.45 -1.81
C ALA A 107 1.92 12.18 -1.48
N VAL A 108 1.69 11.11 -0.75
CA VAL A 108 0.40 10.78 -0.13
C VAL A 108 0.64 10.67 1.37
N HIS A 109 0.16 11.65 2.11
CA HIS A 109 0.28 11.69 3.57
C HIS A 109 -0.72 10.72 4.17
N VAL A 110 -0.26 9.97 5.17
CA VAL A 110 -1.04 8.89 5.76
C VAL A 110 -0.90 8.83 7.28
N ASP A 111 -1.97 8.42 7.94
CA ASP A 111 -1.92 7.87 9.30
C ASP A 111 -1.84 6.35 9.20
N ALA A 112 -0.67 5.81 9.54
CA ALA A 112 -0.34 4.41 9.30
C ALA A 112 -0.27 3.59 10.60
N THR A 113 -0.62 2.31 10.47
CA THR A 113 -0.18 1.31 11.46
C THR A 113 1.34 1.07 11.35
N PRO A 114 1.99 0.53 12.39
CA PRO A 114 3.38 0.10 12.29
C PRO A 114 3.64 -0.89 11.16
N VAL A 115 4.79 -0.76 10.48
CA VAL A 115 5.26 -1.74 9.49
C VAL A 115 5.56 -3.06 10.17
N ARG A 116 4.96 -4.14 9.67
CA ARG A 116 5.13 -5.50 10.20
C ARG A 116 5.08 -6.55 9.09
N PHE A 117 5.46 -7.78 9.39
CA PHE A 117 5.58 -8.85 8.38
C PHE A 117 5.07 -10.20 8.86
N ASP A 118 4.22 -10.19 9.87
CA ASP A 118 3.71 -11.33 10.63
C ASP A 118 2.17 -11.45 10.56
N VAL A 119 1.47 -10.47 9.96
CA VAL A 119 0.01 -10.54 9.73
C VAL A 119 -0.27 -11.23 8.41
N ALA A 120 -0.26 -12.55 8.43
CA ALA A 120 -0.66 -13.35 7.27
C ALA A 120 -2.18 -13.29 7.06
N LEU A 121 -2.60 -13.11 5.81
CA LEU A 121 -3.99 -13.25 5.42
C LEU A 121 -4.33 -14.74 5.28
N PRO A 122 -5.38 -15.24 5.98
CA PRO A 122 -5.82 -16.62 5.82
C PRO A 122 -6.22 -16.92 4.37
N GLY A 123 -5.92 -18.14 3.90
CA GLY A 123 -6.28 -18.58 2.54
C GLY A 123 -7.77 -18.44 2.21
N GLU A 124 -8.64 -18.71 3.19
CA GLU A 124 -10.09 -18.54 3.06
C GLU A 124 -10.48 -17.07 2.83
N LEU A 125 -9.79 -16.13 3.49
CA LEU A 125 -10.01 -14.70 3.27
C LEU A 125 -9.48 -14.30 1.90
N LEU A 126 -8.33 -14.81 1.47
CA LEU A 126 -7.80 -14.57 0.12
C LEU A 126 -8.77 -15.01 -0.98
N ALA A 127 -9.50 -16.11 -0.77
CA ALA A 127 -10.52 -16.58 -1.70
C ALA A 127 -11.74 -15.64 -1.79
N ARG A 128 -12.02 -14.89 -0.73
CA ARG A 128 -13.14 -13.92 -0.67
C ARG A 128 -12.75 -12.50 -1.05
N LEU A 129 -11.45 -12.17 -1.12
CA LEU A 129 -11.00 -10.85 -1.53
C LEU A 129 -11.56 -10.49 -2.90
N THR A 130 -12.34 -9.42 -2.89
CA THR A 130 -13.05 -8.93 -4.07
C THR A 130 -12.76 -7.45 -4.27
N TRP A 131 -12.37 -7.11 -5.49
CA TRP A 131 -12.15 -5.73 -5.91
C TRP A 131 -13.25 -5.29 -6.85
N ARG A 132 -13.52 -3.98 -6.89
CA ARG A 132 -14.48 -3.36 -7.79
C ARG A 132 -13.83 -2.26 -8.62
N ASN A 133 -14.26 -2.11 -9.86
CA ASN A 133 -13.89 -0.95 -10.68
C ASN A 133 -14.87 0.23 -10.46
N ARG A 134 -14.62 1.36 -11.14
CA ARG A 134 -15.49 2.55 -11.06
C ARG A 134 -16.93 2.31 -11.54
N ARG A 135 -17.16 1.26 -12.36
CA ARG A 135 -18.48 0.85 -12.84
C ARG A 135 -19.16 -0.17 -11.92
N GLY A 136 -18.55 -0.50 -10.78
CA GLY A 136 -19.07 -1.48 -9.81
C GLY A 136 -18.85 -2.94 -10.21
N GLN A 137 -18.20 -3.23 -11.34
CA GLN A 137 -17.90 -4.61 -11.71
C GLN A 137 -16.85 -5.20 -10.80
N THR A 138 -17.11 -6.40 -10.31
CA THR A 138 -16.25 -7.09 -9.34
C THR A 138 -15.29 -8.07 -10.00
N ARG A 139 -14.18 -8.33 -9.33
CA ARG A 139 -13.25 -9.41 -9.66
C ARG A 139 -12.66 -10.00 -8.38
N GLY A 140 -12.48 -11.32 -8.36
CA GLY A 140 -11.77 -12.01 -7.29
C GLY A 140 -10.26 -12.10 -7.53
N LEU A 141 -9.58 -12.71 -6.58
CA LEU A 141 -8.15 -13.02 -6.66
C LEU A 141 -7.90 -14.14 -7.68
N LYS A 142 -6.85 -14.02 -8.51
CA LYS A 142 -6.42 -15.07 -9.44
C LYS A 142 -5.16 -15.76 -8.92
N HIS A 143 -4.93 -17.00 -9.37
CA HIS A 143 -3.75 -17.82 -9.05
C HIS A 143 -3.68 -18.23 -7.57
N LEU A 144 -4.83 -18.37 -6.92
CA LEU A 144 -4.93 -18.92 -5.59
C LEU A 144 -5.08 -20.46 -5.69
N VAL A 145 -4.16 -21.19 -5.09
CA VAL A 145 -4.14 -22.66 -5.03
C VAL A 145 -3.89 -23.06 -3.58
N ASP A 146 -4.79 -23.86 -3.02
CA ASP A 146 -4.74 -24.33 -1.61
C ASP A 146 -4.51 -23.18 -0.61
N GLY A 147 -5.20 -22.05 -0.82
CA GLY A 147 -5.08 -20.87 0.03
C GLY A 147 -3.76 -20.09 -0.12
N ARG A 148 -2.93 -20.43 -1.11
CA ARG A 148 -1.62 -19.80 -1.37
C ARG A 148 -1.59 -19.17 -2.76
N LEU A 149 -0.88 -18.05 -2.89
CA LEU A 149 -0.80 -17.30 -4.13
C LEU A 149 0.38 -17.78 -4.98
N GLU A 150 0.10 -18.43 -6.11
CA GLU A 150 1.14 -18.87 -7.06
C GLU A 150 1.72 -17.71 -7.87
N SER A 151 0.94 -16.66 -8.09
CA SER A 151 1.38 -15.45 -8.80
C SER A 151 0.76 -14.19 -8.20
N SER A 152 1.58 -13.19 -7.91
CA SER A 152 1.15 -11.90 -7.37
C SER A 152 0.56 -10.95 -8.42
N VAL A 153 0.53 -11.32 -9.70
CA VAL A 153 0.14 -10.41 -10.79
C VAL A 153 -1.27 -9.85 -10.63
N SER A 154 -2.18 -10.62 -10.03
CA SER A 154 -3.57 -10.23 -9.82
C SER A 154 -3.77 -9.15 -8.75
N ILE A 155 -2.77 -8.95 -7.88
CA ILE A 155 -2.76 -7.92 -6.83
C ILE A 155 -1.73 -6.81 -7.08
N GLN A 156 -0.95 -6.91 -8.15
CA GLN A 156 -0.02 -5.86 -8.59
C GLN A 156 -0.80 -4.67 -9.15
N GLY A 157 -1.07 -3.69 -8.30
CA GLY A 157 -1.73 -2.45 -8.68
C GLY A 157 -2.33 -1.72 -7.49
N PHE A 158 -3.10 -0.68 -7.78
CA PHE A 158 -3.90 0.06 -6.80
C PHE A 158 -5.37 -0.24 -7.07
N TYR A 159 -5.95 -1.13 -6.27
CA TYR A 159 -7.28 -1.67 -6.54
C TYR A 159 -8.25 -1.41 -5.40
N ARG A 160 -9.44 -0.93 -5.74
CA ARG A 160 -10.51 -0.66 -4.79
C ARG A 160 -11.19 -1.96 -4.39
N LEU A 161 -11.32 -2.18 -3.08
CA LEU A 161 -12.05 -3.30 -2.50
C LEU A 161 -13.57 -3.07 -2.58
N THR A 162 -14.34 -4.15 -2.55
CA THR A 162 -15.74 -4.05 -2.13
C THR A 162 -15.82 -3.73 -0.63
N PRO A 163 -16.91 -3.14 -0.13
CA PRO A 163 -17.07 -2.86 1.29
C PRO A 163 -16.88 -4.12 2.16
N GLU A 164 -17.43 -5.25 1.75
CA GLU A 164 -17.37 -6.51 2.49
C GLU A 164 -15.92 -7.01 2.61
N ALA A 165 -15.16 -6.98 1.52
CA ALA A 165 -13.75 -7.36 1.53
C ALA A 165 -12.88 -6.37 2.34
N ALA A 166 -13.27 -5.10 2.38
CA ALA A 166 -12.61 -4.09 3.20
C ALA A 166 -12.85 -4.33 4.69
N ASP A 167 -14.07 -4.69 5.09
CA ASP A 167 -14.43 -5.01 6.47
C ASP A 167 -13.69 -6.26 6.96
N GLU A 168 -13.60 -7.31 6.13
CA GLU A 168 -12.82 -8.51 6.45
C GLU A 168 -11.33 -8.20 6.68
N LEU A 169 -10.72 -7.36 5.83
CA LEU A 169 -9.33 -6.94 6.02
C LEU A 169 -9.14 -6.08 7.27
N ALA A 170 -10.09 -5.18 7.55
CA ALA A 170 -10.06 -4.34 8.74
C ALA A 170 -10.09 -5.19 10.03
N GLN A 171 -10.89 -6.26 10.04
CA GLN A 171 -10.96 -7.19 11.18
C GLN A 171 -9.63 -7.89 11.42
N VAL A 172 -8.95 -8.35 10.37
CA VAL A 172 -7.62 -9.01 10.51
C VAL A 172 -6.60 -8.05 11.11
N VAL A 173 -6.51 -6.83 10.58
CA VAL A 173 -5.56 -5.83 11.06
C VAL A 173 -5.86 -5.43 12.51
N SER A 174 -7.13 -5.27 12.87
CA SER A 174 -7.56 -4.88 14.22
C SER A 174 -7.33 -6.00 15.24
N SER A 175 -7.59 -7.26 14.86
CA SER A 175 -7.37 -8.43 15.73
C SER A 175 -5.90 -8.76 15.93
N SER A 176 -5.06 -8.29 15.02
CA SER A 176 -3.61 -8.50 15.08
C SER A 176 -2.89 -7.35 15.78
N ALA A 177 -3.57 -6.25 16.14
CA ALA A 177 -2.95 -5.11 16.80
C ALA A 177 -2.30 -5.55 18.13
N PRO A 178 -1.02 -5.17 18.39
CA PRO A 178 -0.38 -5.45 19.68
C PRO A 178 -1.05 -4.67 20.82
#